data_AF-A0A2V7RCU1-F1
#
_entry.id   AF-A0A2V7RCU1-F1
#
_cell.length_a   1.000
_cell.length_b   1.000
_cell.length_c   1.000
_cell.angle_alpha   90.00
_cell.angle_beta   90.00
_cell.angle_gamma   90.00
#
_symmetry.space_group_name_H-M   'P 1'
#
loop_
_entity.id
_entity.type
_entity.pdbx_description
1 polymer ?
#
loop_
_entity_poly.entity_id
_entity_poly.type
_entity_poly.pdbx_seq_one_letter_code
_entity_poly.pdbx_strand_id
1 'polypeptide(L)' 'MALTAEWICTRCGSTNRLLVPDGATRATDECVACHTGHALEADTRPVRWRARPLGNKAA' A
#
# COMPACT_ATOMS: atom_id res chain seq x y z
N MET A 1 -17.27 3.70 3.55
CA MET A 1 -16.50 2.44 3.78
C MET A 1 -15.08 2.83 4.22
N ALA A 2 -14.28 1.91 4.76
CA ALA A 2 -12.90 2.18 5.16
C ALA A 2 -11.96 1.29 4.33
N LEU A 3 -10.76 1.80 4.04
CA LEU A 3 -9.70 1.09 3.34
C LEU A 3 -8.49 0.93 4.26
N THR A 4 -7.71 -0.13 4.05
CA THR A 4 -6.42 -0.29 4.72
C THR A 4 -5.34 0.35 3.85
N ALA A 5 -4.66 1.36 4.39
CA ALA A 5 -3.44 1.91 3.83
C ALA A 5 -2.24 1.15 4.43
N GLU A 6 -1.50 0.42 3.60
CA GLU A 6 -0.21 -0.16 3.97
C GLU A 6 0.91 0.80 3.55
N TRP A 7 1.86 1.05 4.44
CA TRP A 7 2.96 1.98 4.19
C TRP A 7 4.26 1.53 4.87
N ILE A 8 5.41 1.95 4.34
CA ILE A 8 6.72 1.60 4.88
C ILE A 8 7.28 2.80 5.65
N CYS A 9 7.71 2.57 6.89
CA CYS A 9 8.37 3.60 7.68
C CYS A 9 9.71 3.97 7.04
N THR A 10 9.84 5.23 6.63
CA THR A 10 11.08 5.74 6.02
C THR A 10 12.24 5.87 7.01
N ARG A 11 11.99 5.74 8.32
CA ARG A 11 13.03 5.75 9.37
C ARG A 11 13.60 4.37 9.66
N CYS A 12 12.76 3.37 9.93
CA CYS A 12 13.21 2.04 10.36
C CYS A 12 12.91 0.90 9.37
N GLY A 13 12.19 1.18 8.27
CA GLY A 13 11.86 0.22 7.23
C GLY A 13 10.71 -0.75 7.56
N SER A 14 10.05 -0.61 8.72
CA SER A 14 8.93 -1.48 9.07
C SER A 14 7.69 -1.19 8.22
N THR A 15 6.95 -2.24 7.87
CA THR A 15 5.62 -2.10 7.24
C THR A 15 4.57 -1.83 8.33
N ASN A 16 3.76 -0.80 8.12
CA ASN A 16 2.68 -0.36 9.00
C ASN A 16 1.33 -0.40 8.26
N ARG A 17 0.22 -0.38 9.00
CA ARG A 17 -1.14 -0.42 8.47
C ARG A 17 -2.02 0.58 9.21
N LEU A 18 -2.73 1.42 8.47
CA LEU A 18 -3.71 2.36 8.99
C LEU A 18 -5.08 2.15 8.31
N LEU A 19 -6.17 2.18 9.07
CA LEU A 19 -7.51 2.29 8.51
C LEU A 19 -7.80 3.75 8.15
N VAL A 20 -8.07 3.99 6.87
CA VAL A 20 -8.40 5.31 6.35
C VAL A 20 -9.83 5.34 5.79
N PRO A 21 -10.51 6.49 5.80
CA PRO A 21 -11.77 6.63 5.08
C PRO A 21 -11.60 6.30 3.59
N ASP A 22 -12.65 5.74 2.98
CA ASP A 22 -12.67 5.54 1.53
C ASP A 22 -12.45 6.87 0.78
N GLY A 23 -11.60 6.85 -0.24
CA GLY A 23 -11.20 8.04 -1.01
C GLY A 23 -10.22 8.99 -0.31
N ALA A 24 -9.78 8.71 0.92
CA ALA A 24 -8.77 9.52 1.59
C ALA A 24 -7.43 9.47 0.81
N THR A 25 -6.91 10.64 0.46
CA THR A 25 -5.61 10.79 -0.23
C THR A 25 -4.48 11.17 0.72
N ARG A 26 -4.81 11.51 1.98
CA ARG A 26 -3.86 11.91 3.03
C ARG A 26 -4.28 11.36 4.38
N ALA A 27 -3.30 11.00 5.19
CA ALA A 27 -3.49 10.61 6.58
C ALA A 27 -2.23 10.92 7.40
N THR A 28 -2.32 10.78 8.71
CA THR A 28 -1.17 10.80 9.62
C THR A 28 -1.20 9.54 10.46
N ASP A 29 -0.04 8.93 10.65
CA ASP A 29 0.10 7.71 11.44
C ASP A 29 1.43 7.70 12.20
N GLU A 30 1.53 6.88 13.23
CA GLU A 30 2.78 6.64 13.94
C GLU A 30 3.29 5.23 13.65
N CYS A 31 4.59 5.11 13.37
CA CYS A 31 5.19 3.82 13.15
C CYS A 31 5.12 2.95 14.43
N VAL A 32 4.49 1.78 14.38
CA VAL A 32 4.33 0.91 15.56
C VAL A 32 5.64 0.33 16.10
N ALA A 33 6.71 0.33 15.29
CA ALA A 33 8.02 -0.18 15.68
C ALA A 33 8.94 0.87 16.33
N CYS A 34 8.92 2.12 15.84
CA CYS A 34 9.87 3.16 16.28
C CYS A 34 9.21 4.46 16.75
N HIS A 35 7.87 4.48 16.78
CA HIS A 35 7.04 5.58 17.24
C HIS A 35 7.32 6.93 16.57
N THR A 36 7.82 6.92 15.34
CA THR A 36 8.00 8.14 14.56
C THR A 36 6.70 8.50 13.87
N GLY A 37 6.27 9.76 13.98
CA GLY A 37 5.09 10.27 13.28
C GLY A 37 5.38 10.50 11.79
N HIS A 38 4.44 10.09 10.94
CA HIS A 38 4.52 10.23 9.49
C HIS A 38 3.25 10.88 8.93
N ALA A 39 3.44 11.79 7.96
CA ALA A 39 2.40 12.19 7.03
C ALA A 39 2.39 11.20 5.87
N LEU A 40 1.23 10.60 5.63
CA LEU A 40 0.99 9.62 4.58
C LEU A 40 0.21 10.28 3.45
N GLU A 41 0.67 10.10 2.21
CA GLU A 41 -0.08 10.45 1.02
C GLU A 41 -0.38 9.17 0.24
N ALA A 42 -1.59 9.07 -0.31
CA ALA A 42 -1.96 7.95 -1.14
C ALA A 42 -1.14 7.99 -2.43
N ASP A 43 -0.26 7.01 -2.59
CA ASP A 43 0.49 6.83 -3.83
C ASP A 43 -0.46 6.34 -4.95
N THR A 44 -0.04 6.57 -6.19
CA THR A 44 -0.63 5.93 -7.36
C THR A 44 -0.54 4.41 -7.20
N ARG A 45 -1.67 3.76 -6.88
CA ARG A 45 -1.75 2.29 -6.84
C ARG A 45 -1.13 1.72 -8.11
N PRO A 46 -0.35 0.63 -8.05
CA PRO A 46 0.01 -0.03 -9.28
C PRO A 46 -1.24 -0.74 -9.81
N VAL A 47 -1.65 -0.44 -11.03
CA VAL A 47 -2.25 -1.47 -11.88
C VAL A 47 -1.34 -1.66 -13.09
N ARG A 48 -0.47 -2.67 -13.00
CA ARG A 48 0.20 -3.23 -14.18
C ARG A 48 0.18 -4.74 -14.13
N TRP A 49 -0.70 -5.32 -14.94
CA TRP A 49 -0.77 -6.74 -15.22
C TRP A 49 -0.30 -6.98 -16.65
N ARG A 50 0.67 -7.89 -16.85
CA ARG A 50 1.00 -8.43 -18.17
C ARG A 50 0.49 -9.87 -18.25
N ALA A 51 -0.43 -10.11 -19.19
CA ALA A 51 -1.03 -11.42 -19.43
C ALA A 51 -0.15 -12.30 -20.35
N ARG A 52 -0.29 -13.63 -20.20
CA ARG A 52 0.26 -14.67 -21.08
C ARG A 52 -0.89 -15.34 -21.84
N PRO A 53 -0.70 -15.81 -23.09
CA PRO A 53 -1.72 -16.61 -23.76
C PRO A 53 -1.89 -17.98 -23.06
N LEU A 54 -3.15 -18.39 -22.86
CA LEU A 54 -3.51 -19.75 -22.47
C LEU A 54 -4.00 -20.50 -23.71
N GLY A 55 -3.16 -21.39 -24.24
CA GLY A 55 -3.51 -22.38 -25.26
C GLY A 55 -2.32 -22.70 -26.17
N ASN A 56 -2.01 -23.94 -26.53
CA ASN A 56 -2.50 -25.27 -26.11
C ASN A 56 -1.30 -26.24 -26.19
N LYS A 57 -1.33 -27.40 -25.53
CA LYS A 57 -0.41 -28.51 -25.86
C LYS A 57 -0.55 -28.81 -27.37
N ALA A 58 0.53 -28.61 -28.12
CA ALA A 58 0.81 -29.20 -29.43
C ALA A 58 2.31 -28.95 -29.70
N ALA A 59 3.18 -29.92 -30.00
CA ALA A 59 3.04 -31.34 -30.29
C ALA A 59 4.13 -32.13 -29.53
#